data_AF-A0A0N5BZX0-F1
#
_entry.id   AF-A0A0N5BZX0-F1
#
_cell.length_a   1.000
_cell.length_b   1.000
_cell.length_c   1.000
_cell.angle_alpha   90.00
_cell.angle_beta   90.00
_cell.angle_gamma   90.00
#
_symmetry.space_group_name_H-M   'P 1'
#
loop_
_entity.id
_entity.type
_entity.pdbx_description
1 polymer ?
#
loop_
_entity_poly.entity_id
_entity_poly.type
_entity_poly.pdbx_seq_one_letter_code
_entity_poly.pdbx_strand_id
1 'polypeptide(L)'
;MNFFFIINDYILFTFLIITVETVKWLSVGVGSEDHPIILKNTNECKSIKGLTKKQVKFCKKNLDAMTSVARGAIEAYNECQYQFKGRRWNCTLIDQDTKEVFPEVILNNAIRETAFVHAISAAGVAYRITRDCSKGLMDRCGCDMSQKGKESTNYYNTDQINIKGLVAAPNTNSGEGYSWRGCSDNVQYGIGVSKEFVDGGEKGRNLSSQQVIMNLHNNRAGRQILVDNMRRMCKCHGVSGSCEMKTCWQSLPTFREIGNIIKDKFDGATEVRVTREANKYKLIRKNPMFKRHTSVDLVYIKQSPDFCNPDPSQGVYGTVGRVCNITSQSVDGCDLLCCGRGYDRKVEVKEEMCNCKFHFCCKVECQKCKRTREVYTCR
;
A
#
# COMPACT_ATOMS: atom_id res chain seq x y z
N MET A 1 -58.96 -48.52 12.65
CA MET A 1 -58.80 -47.59 11.52
C MET A 1 -58.63 -46.19 12.08
N ASN A 2 -57.43 -45.62 12.04
CA ASN A 2 -57.26 -44.17 11.93
C ASN A 2 -55.88 -43.89 11.34
N PHE A 3 -55.92 -43.15 10.25
CA PHE A 3 -54.83 -42.87 9.33
C PHE A 3 -53.87 -41.82 9.91
N PHE A 4 -52.61 -41.95 9.49
CA PHE A 4 -51.53 -41.00 9.62
C PHE A 4 -51.92 -39.57 9.16
N PHE A 5 -51.49 -38.56 9.93
CA PHE A 5 -51.11 -37.25 9.40
C PHE A 5 -49.73 -36.88 9.96
N ILE A 6 -48.73 -36.91 9.08
CA ILE A 6 -47.43 -36.24 9.22
C ILE A 6 -47.50 -35.00 8.32
N ILE A 7 -46.62 -34.02 8.59
CA ILE A 7 -46.25 -32.85 7.77
C ILE A 7 -47.10 -31.61 8.17
N ASN A 8 -46.58 -30.52 8.74
CA ASN A 8 -45.43 -29.73 8.31
C ASN A 8 -45.05 -28.67 9.38
N ASP A 9 -43.87 -28.75 9.99
CA ASP A 9 -43.25 -27.61 10.68
C ASP A 9 -41.96 -27.26 9.94
N TYR A 10 -42.09 -26.50 8.85
CA TYR A 10 -40.94 -25.82 8.23
C TYR A 10 -40.54 -24.65 9.12
N ILE A 11 -39.64 -24.91 10.07
CA ILE A 11 -38.83 -23.85 10.67
C ILE A 11 -37.91 -23.32 9.57
N LEU A 12 -38.34 -22.22 8.93
CA LEU A 12 -37.50 -21.35 8.13
C LEU A 12 -36.39 -20.81 9.02
N PHE A 13 -35.29 -21.55 9.14
CA PHE A 13 -34.00 -21.03 9.55
C PHE A 13 -33.55 -20.07 8.45
N THR A 14 -34.04 -18.83 8.51
CA THR A 14 -33.43 -17.72 7.80
C THR A 14 -32.04 -17.55 8.41
N PHE A 15 -31.05 -18.21 7.81
CA PHE A 15 -29.66 -17.80 7.96
C PHE A 15 -29.59 -16.36 7.48
N LEU A 16 -29.73 -15.43 8.42
CA LEU A 16 -29.30 -14.06 8.26
C LEU A 16 -27.79 -14.16 8.07
N ILE A 17 -27.36 -14.34 6.81
CA ILE A 17 -25.97 -14.15 6.43
C ILE A 17 -25.73 -12.67 6.68
N ILE A 18 -25.27 -12.34 7.88
CA ILE A 18 -24.71 -11.04 8.20
C ILE A 18 -23.45 -10.95 7.36
N THR A 19 -23.56 -10.47 6.13
CA THR A 19 -22.40 -10.18 5.30
C THR A 19 -21.63 -9.07 5.99
N VAL A 20 -20.54 -9.42 6.65
CA VAL A 20 -19.67 -8.47 7.34
C VAL A 20 -18.95 -7.64 6.27
N GLU A 21 -19.12 -6.32 6.29
CA GLU A 21 -18.44 -5.42 5.35
C GLU A 21 -17.02 -5.14 5.87
N THR A 22 -15.99 -5.69 5.22
CA THR A 22 -14.57 -5.45 5.53
C THR A 22 -13.93 -4.41 4.60
N VAL A 23 -12.59 -4.30 4.50
CA VAL A 23 -11.87 -3.48 3.48
C VAL A 23 -12.04 -4.07 2.07
N LYS A 24 -13.27 -4.43 1.71
CA LYS A 24 -13.62 -5.10 0.46
C LYS A 24 -13.36 -4.20 -0.74
N TRP A 25 -13.31 -2.88 -0.55
CA TRP A 25 -12.99 -1.95 -1.63
C TRP A 25 -11.61 -2.21 -2.26
N LEU A 26 -10.67 -2.90 -1.61
CA LEU A 26 -9.42 -3.28 -2.25
C LEU A 26 -9.65 -4.20 -3.46
N SER A 27 -10.74 -4.97 -3.48
CA SER A 27 -11.14 -5.79 -4.65
C SER A 27 -11.46 -4.96 -5.89
N VAL A 28 -11.83 -3.69 -5.71
CA VAL A 28 -12.26 -2.77 -6.78
C VAL A 28 -11.21 -2.65 -7.86
N GLY A 29 -9.93 -2.76 -7.50
CA GLY A 29 -8.86 -2.83 -8.48
C GLY A 29 -8.41 -4.26 -8.77
N VAL A 30 -8.30 -5.08 -7.73
CA VAL A 30 -7.46 -6.28 -7.76
C VAL A 30 -8.24 -7.54 -8.21
N GLY A 31 -9.57 -7.52 -8.18
CA GLY A 31 -10.41 -8.63 -8.66
C GLY A 31 -10.58 -8.69 -10.19
N SER A 32 -10.10 -7.67 -10.92
CA SER A 32 -10.22 -7.58 -12.38
C SER A 32 -8.85 -7.30 -13.00
N GLU A 33 -8.04 -8.34 -13.19
CA GLU A 33 -6.73 -8.20 -13.86
C GLU A 33 -6.87 -7.67 -15.29
N ASP A 34 -8.02 -7.86 -15.95
CA ASP A 34 -8.17 -7.54 -17.37
C ASP A 34 -8.78 -6.17 -17.68
N HIS A 35 -9.50 -5.52 -16.78
CA HIS A 35 -10.24 -4.28 -17.11
C HIS A 35 -10.18 -3.24 -15.99
N PRO A 36 -9.57 -2.05 -16.19
CA PRO A 36 -9.72 -0.96 -15.24
C PRO A 36 -11.21 -0.60 -15.12
N ILE A 37 -11.70 -0.41 -13.90
CA ILE A 37 -13.06 0.07 -13.70
C ILE A 37 -13.20 1.44 -14.37
N ILE A 38 -13.98 1.47 -15.44
CA ILE A 38 -14.41 2.69 -16.12
C ILE A 38 -15.89 2.83 -15.81
N LEU A 39 -16.22 3.68 -14.84
CA LEU A 39 -17.61 3.97 -14.50
C LEU A 39 -18.18 4.94 -15.51
N LYS A 40 -19.28 4.57 -16.17
CA LYS A 40 -19.97 5.43 -17.15
C LYS A 40 -21.04 6.29 -16.50
N ASN A 41 -21.58 5.87 -15.36
CA ASN A 41 -22.63 6.59 -14.65
C ASN A 41 -22.55 6.40 -13.12
N THR A 42 -23.29 7.24 -12.39
CA THR A 42 -23.34 7.21 -10.91
C THR A 42 -24.13 6.04 -10.33
N ASN A 43 -24.93 5.34 -11.14
CA ASN A 43 -25.70 4.18 -10.69
C ASN A 43 -24.80 2.95 -10.52
N GLU A 44 -23.76 2.82 -11.35
CA GLU A 44 -22.75 1.75 -11.27
C GLU A 44 -22.00 1.75 -9.94
N CYS A 45 -21.87 2.91 -9.26
CA CYS A 45 -21.26 2.98 -7.92
C CYS A 45 -21.93 2.09 -6.87
N LYS A 46 -23.24 1.82 -7.00
CA LYS A 46 -23.95 0.91 -6.08
C LYS A 46 -23.68 -0.56 -6.39
N SER A 47 -23.33 -0.87 -7.64
CA SER A 47 -23.08 -2.23 -8.13
C SER A 47 -21.66 -2.70 -7.78
N ILE A 48 -20.76 -1.79 -7.41
CA ILE A 48 -19.41 -2.12 -6.95
C ILE A 48 -19.51 -2.82 -5.60
N LYS A 49 -19.32 -4.14 -5.61
CA LYS A 49 -19.28 -4.96 -4.40
C LYS A 49 -18.16 -4.47 -3.48
N GLY A 50 -18.46 -4.33 -2.20
CA GLY A 50 -17.47 -4.00 -1.17
C GLY A 50 -17.30 -2.52 -0.84
N LEU A 51 -18.03 -1.62 -1.49
CA LEU A 51 -18.07 -0.21 -1.07
C LEU A 51 -19.08 0.00 0.06
N THR A 52 -18.65 0.71 1.11
CA THR A 52 -19.57 1.18 2.16
C THR A 52 -20.48 2.29 1.64
N LYS A 53 -21.57 2.61 2.36
CA LYS A 53 -22.46 3.74 2.03
C LYS A 53 -21.72 5.06 1.82
N LYS A 54 -20.65 5.31 2.59
CA LYS A 54 -19.81 6.52 2.44
C LYS A 54 -18.97 6.47 1.18
N GLN A 55 -18.39 5.32 0.86
CA GLN A 55 -17.61 5.14 -0.37
C GLN A 55 -18.49 5.21 -1.61
N VAL A 56 -19.73 4.69 -1.57
CA VAL A 56 -20.71 4.88 -2.65
C VAL A 56 -21.04 6.37 -2.84
N LYS A 57 -21.21 7.13 -1.74
CA LYS A 57 -21.42 8.59 -1.82
C LYS A 57 -20.21 9.30 -2.45
N PHE A 58 -18.99 8.93 -2.05
CA PHE A 58 -17.75 9.42 -2.66
C PHE A 58 -17.71 9.12 -4.16
N CYS A 59 -17.94 7.86 -4.55
CA CYS A 59 -17.91 7.39 -5.92
C CYS A 59 -18.85 8.21 -6.82
N LYS A 60 -20.09 8.44 -6.38
CA LYS A 60 -21.06 9.23 -7.13
C LYS A 60 -20.64 10.68 -7.35
N LYS A 61 -19.89 11.25 -6.40
CA LYS A 61 -19.40 12.64 -6.47
C LYS A 61 -18.13 12.76 -7.32
N ASN A 62 -17.30 11.71 -7.35
CA ASN A 62 -15.95 11.71 -7.90
C ASN A 62 -15.73 10.51 -8.83
N LEU A 63 -16.60 10.35 -9.85
CA LEU A 63 -16.52 9.23 -10.79
C LEU A 63 -15.17 9.17 -11.52
N ASP A 64 -14.65 10.33 -11.90
CA ASP A 64 -13.34 10.54 -12.55
C ASP A 64 -12.18 10.02 -11.68
N ALA A 65 -12.30 10.11 -10.36
CA ALA A 65 -11.29 9.61 -9.43
C ALA A 65 -11.32 8.09 -9.25
N MET A 66 -12.43 7.42 -9.55
CA MET A 66 -12.61 6.00 -9.20
C MET A 66 -11.67 5.06 -9.98
N THR A 67 -11.36 5.38 -11.24
CA THR A 67 -10.37 4.61 -12.01
C THR A 67 -8.98 4.70 -11.38
N SER A 68 -8.57 5.89 -10.92
CA SER A 68 -7.31 6.10 -10.23
C SER A 68 -7.28 5.48 -8.84
N VAL A 69 -8.40 5.49 -8.11
CA VAL A 69 -8.58 4.78 -6.84
C VAL A 69 -8.40 3.27 -7.03
N ALA A 70 -9.04 2.68 -8.05
CA ALA A 70 -8.91 1.26 -8.37
C ALA A 70 -7.46 0.89 -8.71
N ARG A 71 -6.80 1.67 -9.58
CA ARG A 71 -5.37 1.49 -9.89
C ARG A 71 -4.48 1.62 -8.65
N GLY A 72 -4.79 2.55 -7.75
CA GLY A 72 -4.07 2.70 -6.48
C GLY A 72 -4.22 1.49 -5.55
N ALA A 73 -5.37 0.81 -5.57
CA ALA A 73 -5.56 -0.45 -4.86
C ALA A 73 -4.70 -1.58 -5.44
N ILE A 74 -4.64 -1.71 -6.77
CA ILE A 74 -3.77 -2.68 -7.47
C ILE A 74 -2.32 -2.45 -7.12
N GLU A 75 -1.87 -1.19 -7.23
CA GLU A 75 -0.49 -0.82 -6.94
C GLU A 75 -0.12 -1.12 -5.48
N ALA A 76 -1.01 -0.83 -4.52
CA ALA A 76 -0.84 -1.19 -3.12
C ALA A 76 -0.79 -2.71 -2.89
N TYR A 77 -1.66 -3.48 -3.53
CA TYR A 77 -1.70 -4.93 -3.38
C TYR A 77 -0.43 -5.59 -3.91
N ASN A 78 -0.03 -5.24 -5.14
CA ASN A 78 1.17 -5.77 -5.77
C ASN A 78 2.42 -5.44 -4.95
N GLU A 79 2.49 -4.24 -4.38
CA GLU A 79 3.60 -3.87 -3.51
C GLU A 79 3.55 -4.63 -2.18
N CYS A 80 2.38 -4.86 -1.61
CA CYS A 80 2.24 -5.69 -0.41
C CYS A 80 2.73 -7.13 -0.65
N GLN A 81 2.29 -7.77 -1.74
CA GLN A 81 2.78 -9.09 -2.13
C GLN A 81 4.29 -9.08 -2.37
N TYR A 82 4.82 -8.04 -3.03
CA TYR A 82 6.25 -7.90 -3.26
C TYR A 82 7.05 -7.85 -1.94
N GLN A 83 6.59 -7.05 -0.97
CA GLN A 83 7.26 -6.86 0.32
C GLN A 83 7.20 -8.12 1.20
N PHE A 84 6.16 -8.95 1.04
CA PHE A 84 5.91 -10.12 1.88
C PHE A 84 6.14 -11.47 1.18
N LYS A 85 6.54 -11.51 -0.09
CA LYS A 85 6.75 -12.74 -0.88
C LYS A 85 7.61 -13.82 -0.19
N GLY A 86 8.59 -13.41 0.62
CA GLY A 86 9.49 -14.30 1.36
C GLY A 86 9.10 -14.56 2.82
N ARG A 87 7.98 -14.02 3.32
CA ARG A 87 7.52 -14.24 4.71
C ARG A 87 6.37 -15.24 4.75
N ARG A 88 6.15 -15.91 5.88
CA ARG A 88 5.07 -16.91 6.08
C ARG A 88 3.68 -16.38 5.73
N TRP A 89 3.38 -15.14 6.11
CA TRP A 89 2.29 -14.37 5.51
C TRP A 89 2.83 -13.59 4.31
N ASN A 90 2.29 -13.84 3.12
CA ASN A 90 2.76 -13.30 1.84
C ASN A 90 1.84 -12.23 1.23
N CYS A 91 0.91 -11.69 2.03
CA CYS A 91 -0.08 -10.73 1.58
C CYS A 91 -1.01 -11.24 0.45
N THR A 92 -1.35 -12.53 0.45
CA THR A 92 -2.51 -13.03 -0.31
C THR A 92 -3.79 -12.54 0.36
N LEU A 93 -4.33 -11.42 -0.14
CA LEU A 93 -5.61 -10.83 0.29
C LEU A 93 -6.77 -11.24 -0.63
N ILE A 94 -6.47 -11.94 -1.72
CA ILE A 94 -7.43 -12.32 -2.74
C ILE A 94 -7.21 -13.78 -3.08
N ASP A 95 -8.30 -14.51 -3.05
CA ASP A 95 -8.35 -15.89 -3.44
C ASP A 95 -8.19 -16.00 -4.96
N GLN A 96 -7.28 -16.87 -5.42
CA GLN A 96 -6.93 -16.96 -6.82
C GLN A 96 -8.06 -17.56 -7.68
N ASP A 97 -8.89 -18.42 -7.07
CA ASP A 97 -9.93 -19.19 -7.74
C ASP A 97 -11.26 -18.44 -7.76
N THR A 98 -11.66 -17.90 -6.61
CA THR A 98 -12.94 -17.18 -6.47
C THR A 98 -12.84 -15.70 -6.83
N LYS A 99 -11.61 -15.15 -6.92
CA LYS A 99 -11.33 -13.70 -7.04
C LYS A 99 -11.97 -12.86 -5.94
N GLU A 100 -12.42 -13.48 -4.87
CA GLU A 100 -12.96 -12.81 -3.70
C GLU A 100 -11.81 -12.34 -2.80
N VAL A 101 -12.01 -11.18 -2.15
CA VAL A 101 -11.10 -10.71 -1.11
C VAL A 101 -11.28 -11.62 0.12
N PHE A 102 -10.38 -12.58 0.28
CA PHE A 102 -10.32 -13.50 1.39
C PHE A 102 -8.95 -13.41 2.08
N PRO A 103 -8.87 -13.46 3.41
CA PRO A 103 -9.94 -13.60 4.41
C PRO A 103 -10.25 -12.27 5.12
N GLU A 104 -11.53 -11.91 5.15
CA GLU A 104 -12.11 -10.88 6.04
C GLU A 104 -11.56 -10.94 7.46
N VAL A 105 -11.19 -12.13 7.92
CA VAL A 105 -10.66 -12.42 9.24
C VAL A 105 -9.32 -11.73 9.52
N ILE A 106 -8.33 -11.82 8.62
CA ILE A 106 -7.01 -11.20 8.88
C ILE A 106 -7.16 -9.68 8.95
N LEU A 107 -7.89 -9.07 8.02
CA LEU A 107 -8.09 -7.61 7.99
C LEU A 107 -9.03 -7.11 9.08
N ASN A 108 -9.82 -7.98 9.70
CA ASN A 108 -10.56 -7.67 10.91
C ASN A 108 -9.68 -7.85 12.16
N ASN A 109 -8.59 -8.61 12.10
CA ASN A 109 -7.65 -8.72 13.19
C ASN A 109 -6.75 -7.48 13.25
N ALA A 110 -6.65 -6.89 14.45
CA ALA A 110 -5.86 -5.69 14.70
C ALA A 110 -4.37 -6.01 14.87
N ILE A 111 -3.80 -6.77 13.93
CA ILE A 111 -2.43 -7.29 13.95
C ILE A 111 -1.48 -6.43 13.11
N ARG A 112 -0.19 -6.75 13.17
CA ARG A 112 0.86 -5.98 12.52
C ARG A 112 0.72 -5.98 10.98
N GLU A 113 0.34 -7.12 10.40
CA GLU A 113 0.14 -7.29 8.96
C GLU A 113 -0.99 -6.38 8.46
N THR A 114 -2.10 -6.32 9.21
CA THR A 114 -3.23 -5.43 8.92
C THR A 114 -2.83 -3.97 8.99
N ALA A 115 -1.97 -3.59 9.95
CA ALA A 115 -1.44 -2.23 10.03
C ALA A 115 -0.66 -1.82 8.76
N PHE A 116 0.15 -2.73 8.21
CA PHE A 116 0.84 -2.51 6.94
C PHE A 116 -0.14 -2.38 5.79
N VAL A 117 -1.13 -3.27 5.67
CA VAL A 117 -2.14 -3.22 4.59
C VAL A 117 -2.87 -1.89 4.57
N HIS A 118 -3.30 -1.39 5.73
CA HIS A 118 -3.96 -0.08 5.83
C HIS A 118 -3.05 1.07 5.37
N ALA A 119 -1.79 1.07 5.83
CA ALA A 119 -0.83 2.09 5.45
C ALA A 119 -0.50 2.08 3.95
N ILE A 120 -0.16 0.93 3.39
CA ILE A 120 0.20 0.81 1.96
C ILE A 120 -1.01 1.08 1.05
N SER A 121 -2.22 0.69 1.46
CA SER A 121 -3.45 0.97 0.71
C SER A 121 -3.78 2.46 0.67
N ALA A 122 -3.71 3.14 1.83
CA ALA A 122 -3.93 4.57 1.90
C ALA A 122 -2.86 5.35 1.12
N ALA A 123 -1.61 4.91 1.18
CA ALA A 123 -0.51 5.45 0.40
C ALA A 123 -0.72 5.20 -1.11
N GLY A 124 -1.10 3.99 -1.53
CA GLY A 124 -1.30 3.63 -2.93
C GLY A 124 -2.38 4.46 -3.61
N VAL A 125 -3.53 4.66 -2.95
CA VAL A 125 -4.58 5.54 -3.48
C VAL A 125 -4.09 6.99 -3.60
N ALA A 126 -3.44 7.52 -2.56
CA ALA A 126 -2.94 8.90 -2.59
C ALA A 126 -1.86 9.09 -3.66
N TYR A 127 -0.90 8.16 -3.73
CA TYR A 127 0.16 8.12 -4.72
C TYR A 127 -0.41 8.12 -6.14
N ARG A 128 -1.33 7.19 -6.43
CA ARG A 128 -1.88 7.05 -7.79
C ARG A 128 -2.67 8.27 -8.22
N ILE A 129 -3.54 8.80 -7.34
CA ILE A 129 -4.28 10.04 -7.60
C ILE A 129 -3.33 11.19 -7.91
N THR A 130 -2.30 11.39 -7.07
CA THR A 130 -1.32 12.46 -7.30
C THR A 130 -0.60 12.30 -8.64
N ARG A 131 -0.15 11.09 -8.99
CA ARG A 131 0.53 10.84 -10.26
C ARG A 131 -0.39 11.02 -11.48
N ASP A 132 -1.67 10.66 -11.37
CA ASP A 132 -2.64 10.84 -12.45
C ASP A 132 -3.02 12.31 -12.63
N CYS A 133 -3.14 13.08 -11.54
CA CYS A 133 -3.27 14.53 -11.59
C CYS A 133 -2.08 15.20 -12.31
N SER A 134 -0.84 14.84 -11.96
CA SER A 134 0.36 15.41 -12.58
C SER A 134 0.51 15.06 -14.06
N LYS A 135 -0.09 13.93 -14.50
CA LYS A 135 -0.13 13.51 -15.90
C LYS A 135 -1.28 14.13 -16.69
N GLY A 136 -2.18 14.86 -16.05
CA GLY A 136 -3.39 15.40 -16.69
C GLY A 136 -4.40 14.31 -17.07
N LEU A 137 -4.42 13.19 -16.34
CA LEU A 137 -5.40 12.10 -16.55
C LEU A 137 -6.71 12.29 -15.77
N MET A 138 -6.82 13.39 -15.02
CA MET A 138 -7.98 13.74 -14.20
C MET A 138 -8.29 15.22 -14.38
N ASP A 139 -9.56 15.56 -14.63
CA ASP A 139 -9.95 16.93 -14.98
C ASP A 139 -9.98 17.88 -13.78
N ARG A 140 -10.22 17.35 -12.58
CA ARG A 140 -10.45 18.16 -11.36
C ARG A 140 -9.18 18.48 -10.57
N CYS A 141 -8.01 18.12 -11.10
CA CYS A 141 -6.73 18.35 -10.46
C CYS A 141 -5.61 18.54 -11.49
N GLY A 142 -4.45 18.95 -11.00
CA GLY A 142 -3.25 19.12 -11.81
C GLY A 142 -2.02 19.24 -10.94
N CYS A 143 -0.96 19.79 -11.51
CA CYS A 143 0.28 20.08 -10.82
C CYS A 143 0.08 21.04 -9.64
N ASP A 144 0.93 20.95 -8.63
CA ASP A 144 1.05 21.99 -7.62
C ASP A 144 1.73 23.24 -8.22
N MET A 145 1.01 24.35 -8.18
CA MET A 145 1.43 25.63 -8.75
C MET A 145 2.02 26.57 -7.68
N SER A 146 2.03 26.17 -6.40
CA SER A 146 2.41 27.01 -5.25
C SER A 146 3.83 27.60 -5.34
N GLN A 147 4.75 26.90 -6.01
CA GLN A 147 6.13 27.33 -6.19
C GLN A 147 6.47 27.75 -7.63
N LYS A 148 5.54 27.60 -8.59
CA LYS A 148 5.84 27.80 -10.01
C LYS A 148 6.28 29.24 -10.29
N GLY A 149 7.38 29.40 -11.01
CA GLY A 149 7.93 30.70 -11.39
C GLY A 149 8.79 31.36 -10.31
N LYS A 150 8.91 30.76 -9.12
CA LYS A 150 9.86 31.24 -8.10
C LYS A 150 11.28 30.85 -8.47
N GLU A 151 12.21 31.77 -8.25
CA GLU A 151 13.64 31.51 -8.38
C GLU A 151 14.23 31.31 -6.99
N SER A 152 15.05 30.27 -6.83
CA SER A 152 15.89 30.11 -5.66
C SER A 152 17.23 30.72 -5.98
N THR A 153 17.40 32.01 -5.66
CA THR A 153 18.72 32.64 -5.64
C THR A 153 19.41 32.33 -4.31
N ASN A 154 20.73 32.13 -4.34
CA ASN A 154 21.52 32.13 -3.11
C ASN A 154 21.51 33.54 -2.53
N TYR A 155 20.49 33.89 -1.75
CA TYR A 155 20.60 35.03 -0.85
C TYR A 155 21.19 34.51 0.46
N TYR A 156 22.51 34.68 0.61
CA TYR A 156 23.13 34.68 1.93
C TYR A 156 22.46 35.79 2.74
N ASN A 157 21.66 35.42 3.75
CA ASN A 157 21.15 36.40 4.70
C ASN A 157 22.27 36.68 5.71
N THR A 158 23.14 37.66 5.41
CA THR A 158 24.21 38.09 6.32
C THR A 158 23.71 38.91 7.52
N ASP A 159 22.41 39.19 7.63
CA ASP A 159 21.88 40.05 8.70
C ASP A 159 21.41 39.29 9.95
N GLN A 160 21.78 38.01 10.11
CA GLN A 160 21.67 37.31 11.39
C GLN A 160 23.04 37.18 12.06
N ILE A 161 23.51 38.27 12.68
CA ILE A 161 24.47 38.19 13.77
C ILE A 161 23.76 37.46 14.92
N ASN A 162 23.97 36.16 15.01
CA ASN A 162 23.57 35.39 16.18
C ASN A 162 24.59 35.69 17.30
N ILE A 163 24.14 36.25 18.42
CA ILE A 163 24.94 36.77 19.56
C ILE A 163 25.83 35.71 20.27
N LYS A 164 25.98 34.51 19.71
CA LYS A 164 26.73 33.40 20.34
C LYS A 164 27.96 32.91 19.58
N GLY A 165 28.47 33.65 18.59
CA GLY A 165 29.82 33.41 18.05
C GLY A 165 30.10 31.99 17.50
N LEU A 166 29.07 31.19 17.25
CA LEU A 166 29.18 29.87 16.65
C LEU A 166 28.86 30.01 15.18
N VAL A 167 29.91 30.07 14.36
CA VAL A 167 29.81 29.98 12.90
C VAL A 167 29.17 28.63 12.58
N ALA A 168 27.98 28.64 12.01
CA ALA A 168 27.39 27.46 11.40
C ALA A 168 28.37 26.95 10.33
N ALA A 169 28.73 25.67 10.41
CA ALA A 169 29.62 25.04 9.43
C ALA A 169 29.13 25.36 8.00
N PRO A 170 30.02 25.78 7.09
CA PRO A 170 29.64 26.08 5.72
C PRO A 170 29.10 24.80 5.09
N ASN A 171 27.82 24.81 4.73
CA ASN A 171 27.22 23.76 3.93
C ASN A 171 27.84 23.86 2.54
N THR A 172 28.83 23.02 2.24
CA THR A 172 29.63 23.00 0.99
C THR A 172 28.85 22.51 -0.23
N ASN A 173 27.51 22.61 -0.23
CA ASN A 173 26.76 22.58 -1.47
C ASN A 173 26.69 24.00 -2.01
N SER A 174 27.66 24.34 -2.86
CA SER A 174 27.61 25.45 -3.80
C SER A 174 26.21 25.53 -4.44
N GLY A 175 25.38 26.40 -3.90
CA GLY A 175 23.97 26.51 -4.28
C GLY A 175 23.84 27.16 -5.65
N GLU A 176 24.06 26.42 -6.72
CA GLU A 176 23.69 26.93 -8.05
C GLU A 176 22.19 27.25 -8.04
N GLY A 177 21.86 28.49 -8.41
CA GLY A 177 20.48 28.95 -8.50
C GLY A 177 19.65 28.04 -9.40
N TYR A 178 18.37 27.88 -9.09
CA TYR A 178 17.46 27.11 -9.91
C TYR A 178 16.09 27.77 -9.96
N SER A 179 15.35 27.52 -11.05
CA SER A 179 13.98 28.00 -11.20
C SER A 179 12.99 26.87 -10.95
N TRP A 180 11.91 27.17 -10.21
CA TRP A 180 10.80 26.24 -10.02
C TRP A 180 9.92 26.24 -11.28
N ARG A 181 10.03 25.20 -12.11
CA ARG A 181 9.15 24.99 -13.28
C ARG A 181 8.85 23.50 -13.47
N GLY A 182 8.08 23.17 -14.51
CA GLY A 182 7.59 21.82 -14.72
C GLY A 182 6.31 21.54 -13.94
N CYS A 183 6.05 20.27 -13.67
CA CYS A 183 4.86 19.81 -12.94
C CYS A 183 5.29 19.25 -11.58
N SER A 184 5.08 20.02 -10.51
CA SER A 184 5.24 19.52 -9.15
C SER A 184 4.04 18.62 -8.80
N ASP A 185 4.31 17.46 -8.23
CA ASP A 185 3.28 16.51 -7.80
C ASP A 185 2.41 17.13 -6.67
N ASN A 186 1.09 17.21 -6.89
CA ASN A 186 0.15 17.70 -5.87
C ASN A 186 -0.22 16.58 -4.88
N VAL A 187 0.71 16.27 -3.96
CA VAL A 187 0.52 15.20 -2.97
C VAL A 187 -0.65 15.46 -2.03
N GLN A 188 -0.93 16.73 -1.69
CA GLN A 188 -2.01 17.07 -0.76
C GLN A 188 -3.38 16.76 -1.33
N TYR A 189 -3.58 16.96 -2.64
CA TYR A 189 -4.82 16.57 -3.32
C TYR A 189 -5.04 15.05 -3.25
N GLY A 190 -4.01 14.24 -3.56
CA GLY A 190 -4.08 12.78 -3.48
C GLY A 190 -4.35 12.28 -2.06
N ILE A 191 -3.74 12.90 -1.06
CA ILE A 191 -4.02 12.63 0.36
C ILE A 191 -5.47 12.96 0.72
N GLY A 192 -6.02 14.06 0.22
CA GLY A 192 -7.41 14.44 0.42
C GLY A 192 -8.38 13.38 -0.11
N VAL A 193 -8.18 12.93 -1.35
CA VAL A 193 -8.97 11.86 -1.97
C VAL A 193 -8.86 10.55 -1.21
N SER A 194 -7.63 10.10 -0.92
CA SER A 194 -7.38 8.87 -0.15
C SER A 194 -8.02 8.94 1.23
N LYS A 195 -7.94 10.07 1.92
CA LYS A 195 -8.58 10.27 3.23
C LYS A 195 -10.10 10.18 3.13
N GLU A 196 -10.74 10.83 2.16
CA GLU A 196 -12.20 10.79 2.03
C GLU A 196 -12.70 9.37 1.70
N PHE A 197 -12.01 8.66 0.80
CA PHE A 197 -12.42 7.35 0.34
C PHE A 197 -12.00 6.20 1.27
N VAL A 198 -10.71 6.08 1.60
CA VAL A 198 -10.16 4.97 2.39
C VAL A 198 -10.65 5.04 3.83
N ASP A 199 -10.60 6.20 4.49
CA ASP A 199 -11.12 6.34 5.85
C ASP A 199 -12.66 6.29 5.89
N GLY A 200 -13.32 6.63 4.78
CA GLY A 200 -14.75 6.44 4.58
C GLY A 200 -15.15 4.95 4.62
N GLY A 201 -14.26 4.07 4.17
CA GLY A 201 -14.39 2.61 4.27
C GLY A 201 -14.31 2.10 5.70
N GLU A 202 -13.52 2.73 6.57
CA GLU A 202 -13.44 2.33 7.99
C GLU A 202 -14.69 2.71 8.78
N LYS A 203 -15.26 3.88 8.48
CA LYS A 203 -16.39 4.47 9.21
C LYS A 203 -17.73 4.00 8.66
N GLY A 204 -18.00 2.71 8.77
CA GLY A 204 -19.26 2.07 8.36
C GLY A 204 -19.30 0.56 8.59
N ARG A 205 -18.24 -0.01 9.16
CA ARG A 205 -18.06 -1.45 9.35
C ARG A 205 -18.47 -1.85 10.77
N ASN A 206 -18.82 -3.13 10.95
CA ASN A 206 -19.01 -3.77 12.26
C ASN A 206 -17.65 -4.03 12.96
N LEU A 207 -16.77 -3.02 13.00
CA LEU A 207 -15.50 -3.08 13.72
C LEU A 207 -15.65 -2.45 15.10
N SER A 208 -14.88 -2.95 16.06
CA SER A 208 -14.75 -2.29 17.36
C SER A 208 -14.19 -0.88 17.16
N SER A 209 -14.58 0.04 18.05
CA SER A 209 -14.03 1.41 18.04
C SER A 209 -12.51 1.41 18.07
N GLN A 210 -11.90 0.46 18.78
CA GLN A 210 -10.45 0.34 18.92
C GLN A 210 -9.77 0.01 17.58
N GLN A 211 -10.32 -0.93 16.81
CA GLN A 211 -9.83 -1.28 15.47
C GLN A 211 -9.92 -0.08 14.52
N VAL A 212 -11.07 0.62 14.50
CA VAL A 212 -11.25 1.78 13.63
C VAL A 212 -10.18 2.85 13.92
N ILE A 213 -9.87 3.11 15.19
CA ILE A 213 -8.85 4.09 15.57
C ILE A 213 -7.46 3.68 15.08
N MET A 214 -7.10 2.40 15.24
CA MET A 214 -5.85 1.86 14.73
C MET A 214 -5.75 1.99 13.20
N ASN A 215 -6.80 1.58 12.48
CA ASN A 215 -6.86 1.63 11.02
C ASN A 215 -6.70 3.08 10.52
N LEU A 216 -7.40 4.03 11.13
CA LEU A 216 -7.30 5.45 10.79
C LEU A 216 -5.90 6.03 11.06
N HIS A 217 -5.23 5.59 12.13
CA HIS A 217 -3.83 5.97 12.40
C HIS A 217 -2.90 5.44 11.31
N ASN A 218 -2.97 4.15 10.99
CA ASN A 218 -2.11 3.52 9.99
C ASN A 218 -2.37 4.07 8.57
N ASN A 219 -3.62 4.32 8.20
CA ASN A 219 -3.97 5.02 6.96
C ASN A 219 -3.31 6.41 6.89
N ARG A 220 -3.34 7.16 8.00
CA ARG A 220 -2.70 8.48 8.10
C ARG A 220 -1.18 8.37 7.98
N ALA A 221 -0.56 7.41 8.66
CA ALA A 221 0.87 7.18 8.60
C ALA A 221 1.33 6.92 7.15
N GLY A 222 0.65 6.02 6.42
CA GLY A 222 0.95 5.74 5.02
C GLY A 222 0.85 6.98 4.11
N ARG A 223 -0.18 7.81 4.29
CA ARG A 223 -0.32 9.07 3.56
C ARG A 223 0.77 10.09 3.90
N GLN A 224 1.13 10.20 5.18
CA GLN A 224 2.15 11.14 5.63
C GLN A 224 3.54 10.79 5.09
N ILE A 225 3.86 9.51 4.96
CA ILE A 225 5.12 9.04 4.36
C ILE A 225 5.32 9.59 2.94
N LEU A 226 4.25 9.79 2.16
CA LEU A 226 4.34 10.41 0.83
C LEU A 226 4.82 11.87 0.89
N VAL A 227 4.30 12.63 1.86
CA VAL A 227 4.67 14.05 2.05
C VAL A 227 6.12 14.16 2.47
N ASP A 228 6.50 13.36 3.47
CA ASP A 228 7.82 13.44 4.10
C ASP A 228 8.95 12.99 3.17
N ASN A 229 8.61 12.29 2.07
CA ASN A 229 9.58 11.74 1.11
C ASN A 229 9.48 12.35 -0.29
N MET A 230 8.75 13.46 -0.49
CA MET A 230 8.83 14.21 -1.74
C MET A 230 10.26 14.72 -1.98
N ARG A 231 10.72 14.64 -3.22
CA ARG A 231 12.07 15.06 -3.60
C ARG A 231 12.02 16.16 -4.65
N ARG A 232 12.95 17.12 -4.53
CA ARG A 232 13.21 18.09 -5.59
C ARG A 232 13.98 17.40 -6.71
N MET A 233 13.31 17.20 -7.83
CA MET A 233 13.91 16.72 -9.08
C MET A 233 14.31 17.92 -9.93
N CYS A 234 15.47 17.83 -10.59
CA CYS A 234 15.97 18.91 -11.44
C CYS A 234 16.40 18.40 -12.82
N LYS A 235 16.25 19.24 -13.84
CA LYS A 235 16.84 19.07 -15.18
C LYS A 235 17.75 20.24 -15.49
N CYS A 236 18.93 19.92 -16.01
CA CYS A 236 19.92 20.88 -16.45
C CYS A 236 19.72 21.23 -17.92
N HIS A 237 19.91 22.50 -18.26
CA HIS A 237 19.62 23.07 -19.59
C HIS A 237 20.80 23.87 -20.17
N GLY A 238 21.99 23.78 -19.59
CA GLY A 238 23.17 24.49 -20.08
C GLY A 238 23.79 23.86 -21.33
N VAL A 239 24.69 24.61 -21.96
CA VAL A 239 25.40 24.20 -23.19
C VAL A 239 26.12 22.87 -22.95
N SER A 240 26.01 21.93 -23.90
CA SER A 240 26.59 20.59 -23.80
C SER A 240 26.15 19.78 -22.56
N GLY A 241 24.99 20.11 -21.98
CA GLY A 241 24.45 19.42 -20.80
C GLY A 241 24.97 19.97 -19.46
N SER A 242 25.59 21.15 -19.44
CA SER A 242 26.00 21.80 -18.20
C SER A 242 24.80 22.17 -17.31
N CYS A 243 25.02 22.27 -16.00
CA CYS A 243 23.99 22.60 -15.00
C CYS A 243 23.96 24.08 -14.59
N GLU A 244 24.60 24.96 -15.36
CA GLU A 244 24.61 26.42 -15.14
C GLU A 244 23.21 27.01 -15.01
N MET A 245 22.25 26.46 -15.77
CA MET A 245 20.83 26.70 -15.59
C MET A 245 20.12 25.37 -15.39
N LYS A 246 19.33 25.28 -14.32
CA LYS A 246 18.47 24.12 -14.06
C LYS A 246 17.07 24.50 -13.61
N THR A 247 16.13 23.68 -14.02
CA THR A 247 14.72 23.75 -13.67
C THR A 247 14.41 22.62 -12.69
N CYS A 248 13.71 22.91 -11.60
CA CYS A 248 13.34 21.90 -10.61
C CYS A 248 11.83 21.87 -10.32
N TRP A 249 11.32 20.70 -9.94
CA TRP A 249 9.96 20.44 -9.48
C TRP A 249 9.96 19.46 -8.31
N GLN A 250 8.88 19.41 -7.55
CA GLN A 250 8.68 18.38 -6.52
C GLN A 250 8.09 17.12 -7.15
N SER A 251 8.65 15.95 -6.84
CA SER A 251 8.13 14.67 -7.33
C SER A 251 8.04 13.66 -6.20
N LEU A 252 7.03 12.81 -6.25
CA LEU A 252 7.00 11.61 -5.44
C LEU A 252 8.14 10.67 -5.87
N PRO A 253 8.73 9.92 -4.91
CA PRO A 253 9.66 8.83 -5.22
C PRO A 253 8.89 7.66 -5.86
N THR A 254 9.58 6.59 -6.24
CA THR A 254 8.88 5.41 -6.78
C THR A 254 8.01 4.73 -5.72
N PHE A 255 6.93 4.08 -6.13
CA PHE A 255 6.08 3.38 -5.15
C PHE A 255 6.80 2.22 -4.44
N ARG A 256 7.81 1.62 -5.09
CA ARG A 256 8.72 0.64 -4.46
C ARG A 256 9.50 1.25 -3.30
N GLU A 257 10.03 2.46 -3.44
CA GLU A 257 10.71 3.15 -2.34
C GLU A 257 9.74 3.44 -1.19
N ILE A 258 8.52 3.87 -1.49
CA ILE A 258 7.46 4.05 -0.48
C ILE A 258 7.14 2.74 0.23
N GLY A 259 6.99 1.64 -0.53
CA GLY A 259 6.78 0.30 -0.01
C GLY A 259 7.88 -0.14 0.95
N ASN A 260 9.15 0.10 0.61
CA ASN A 260 10.29 -0.18 1.48
C ASN A 260 10.22 0.64 2.78
N ILE A 261 9.92 1.94 2.71
CA ILE A 261 9.81 2.79 3.91
C ILE A 261 8.68 2.31 4.83
N ILE A 262 7.51 1.99 4.27
CA ILE A 262 6.39 1.45 5.06
C ILE A 262 6.75 0.07 5.62
N LYS A 263 7.55 -0.72 4.90
CA LYS A 263 8.00 -2.03 5.35
C LYS A 263 8.97 -1.93 6.53
N ASP A 264 9.83 -0.91 6.56
CA ASP A 264 10.67 -0.59 7.72
C ASP A 264 9.82 -0.15 8.92
N LYS A 265 8.77 0.67 8.68
CA LYS A 265 7.80 1.03 9.72
C LYS A 265 7.01 -0.17 10.25
N PHE A 266 6.79 -1.20 9.43
CA PHE A 266 6.19 -2.46 9.87
C PHE A 266 7.13 -3.25 10.78
N ASP A 267 8.42 -3.38 10.45
CA ASP A 267 9.36 -4.11 11.30
C ASP A 267 9.52 -3.45 12.69
N GLY A 268 9.41 -2.11 12.75
CA GLY A 268 9.41 -1.32 13.99
C GLY A 268 8.03 -0.99 14.58
N ALA A 269 6.96 -1.64 14.14
CA ALA A 269 5.60 -1.28 14.57
C ALA A 269 5.37 -1.46 16.08
N THR A 270 4.57 -0.57 16.67
CA THR A 270 4.36 -0.54 18.13
C THR A 270 3.04 -1.21 18.54
N GLU A 271 3.08 -2.11 19.52
CA GLU A 271 1.87 -2.65 20.16
C GLU A 271 1.23 -1.60 21.08
N VAL A 272 -0.05 -1.31 20.85
CA VAL A 272 -0.81 -0.27 21.55
C VAL A 272 -2.12 -0.82 22.12
N ARG A 273 -2.63 -0.15 23.13
CA ARG A 273 -4.00 -0.26 23.61
C ARG A 273 -4.74 1.05 23.39
N VAL A 274 -6.03 0.98 23.14
CA VAL A 274 -6.87 2.17 22.98
C VAL A 274 -7.48 2.52 24.32
N THR A 275 -7.26 3.75 24.78
CA THR A 275 -7.81 4.27 26.03
C THR A 275 -8.71 5.45 25.74
N ARG A 276 -9.79 5.61 26.51
CA ARG A 276 -10.66 6.78 26.43
C ARG A 276 -10.28 7.74 27.56
N GLU A 277 -9.79 8.92 27.22
CA GLU A 277 -9.44 9.99 28.16
C GLU A 277 -10.14 11.29 27.73
N ALA A 278 -10.89 11.93 28.64
CA ALA A 278 -11.57 13.20 28.38
C ALA A 278 -12.37 13.23 27.05
N ASN A 279 -13.19 12.19 26.81
CA ASN A 279 -13.96 11.99 25.57
C ASN A 279 -13.15 11.89 24.27
N LYS A 280 -11.82 11.71 24.35
CA LYS A 280 -10.96 11.42 23.20
C LYS A 280 -10.35 10.03 23.36
N TYR A 281 -10.31 9.29 22.25
CA TYR A 281 -9.57 8.05 22.22
C TYR A 281 -8.08 8.34 21.98
N LYS A 282 -7.22 7.66 22.74
CA LYS A 282 -5.76 7.75 22.62
C LYS A 282 -5.17 6.36 22.45
N LEU A 283 -4.17 6.28 21.57
CA LEU A 283 -3.32 5.12 21.41
C LEU A 283 -2.20 5.20 22.43
N ILE A 284 -2.11 4.22 23.32
CA ILE A 284 -1.10 4.17 24.36
C ILE A 284 -0.29 2.89 24.16
N ARG A 285 1.04 3.01 24.11
CA ARG A 285 1.93 1.86 24.01
C ARG A 285 1.68 0.88 25.15
N LYS A 286 1.59 -0.41 24.83
CA LYS A 286 1.29 -1.45 25.83
C LYS A 286 2.48 -1.67 26.78
N ASN A 287 3.68 -1.71 26.23
CA ASN A 287 4.92 -1.76 27.01
C ASN A 287 5.56 -0.35 27.07
N PRO A 288 5.65 0.27 28.27
CA PRO A 288 6.21 1.61 28.44
C PRO A 288 7.71 1.73 28.13
N MET A 289 8.46 0.62 28.17
CA MET A 289 9.92 0.59 27.92
C MET A 289 10.26 0.83 26.44
N PHE A 290 9.33 0.56 25.53
CA PHE A 290 9.51 0.89 24.12
C PHE A 290 9.30 2.39 23.86
N LYS A 291 9.97 2.89 22.81
CA LYS A 291 9.81 4.26 22.35
C LYS A 291 8.35 4.55 22.02
N ARG A 292 7.94 5.81 22.19
CA ARG A 292 6.61 6.27 21.78
C ARG A 292 6.52 6.24 20.26
N HIS A 293 5.39 5.75 19.74
CA HIS A 293 5.10 5.83 18.32
C HIS A 293 4.89 7.30 17.92
N THR A 294 5.36 7.66 16.74
CA THR A 294 5.12 8.93 16.07
C THR A 294 3.86 8.84 15.20
N SER A 295 3.52 9.94 14.50
CA SER A 295 2.41 9.95 13.55
C SER A 295 2.67 9.17 12.26
N VAL A 296 3.91 8.74 12.00
CA VAL A 296 4.32 7.97 10.81
C VAL A 296 4.69 6.53 11.13
N ASP A 297 4.68 6.15 12.41
CA ASP A 297 4.94 4.77 12.83
C ASP A 297 3.64 3.96 12.78
N LEU A 298 3.75 2.70 12.40
CA LEU A 298 2.63 1.78 12.39
C LEU A 298 2.35 1.26 13.80
N VAL A 299 1.07 1.03 14.08
CA VAL A 299 0.59 0.56 15.38
C VAL A 299 -0.35 -0.62 15.21
N TYR A 300 -0.31 -1.55 16.16
CA TYR A 300 -1.17 -2.74 16.19
C TYR A 300 -1.65 -3.04 17.61
N ILE A 301 -2.75 -3.78 17.76
CA ILE A 301 -3.38 -4.05 19.07
C ILE A 301 -3.20 -5.50 19.51
N LYS A 302 -3.28 -6.44 18.57
CA LYS A 302 -3.22 -7.89 18.83
C LYS A 302 -1.94 -8.49 18.25
N GLN A 303 -1.42 -9.53 18.89
CA GLN A 303 -0.31 -10.30 18.34
C GLN A 303 -0.75 -11.05 17.09
N SER A 304 0.16 -11.18 16.13
CA SER A 304 -0.07 -11.93 14.90
C SER A 304 -0.23 -13.42 15.21
N PRO A 305 -1.12 -14.15 14.51
CA PRO A 305 -1.26 -15.60 14.68
C PRO A 305 -0.02 -16.32 14.15
N ASP A 306 0.06 -17.63 14.41
CA ASP A 306 1.02 -18.46 13.70
C ASP A 306 0.56 -18.65 12.25
N PHE A 307 1.45 -18.33 11.31
CA PHE A 307 1.20 -18.45 9.87
C PHE A 307 1.71 -19.77 9.27
N CYS A 308 2.26 -20.67 10.08
CA CYS A 308 2.85 -21.93 9.61
C CYS A 308 1.83 -22.94 9.10
N ASN A 309 0.77 -23.17 9.88
CA ASN A 309 -0.25 -24.17 9.58
C ASN A 309 -1.53 -23.48 9.09
N PRO A 310 -2.29 -24.10 8.17
CA PRO A 310 -3.55 -23.55 7.72
C PRO A 310 -4.54 -23.42 8.88
N ASP A 311 -5.10 -22.23 9.06
CA ASP A 311 -6.18 -21.94 9.99
C ASP A 311 -7.21 -21.03 9.30
N PRO A 312 -8.23 -21.61 8.66
CA PRO A 312 -9.29 -20.85 7.99
C PRO A 312 -10.04 -19.91 8.94
N SER A 313 -10.11 -20.24 10.24
CA SER A 313 -10.82 -19.43 11.24
C SER A 313 -10.10 -18.12 11.55
N GLN A 314 -8.78 -18.07 11.33
CA GLN A 314 -7.93 -16.86 11.42
C GLN A 314 -7.56 -16.31 10.05
N GLY A 315 -7.97 -16.99 8.97
CA GLY A 315 -7.65 -16.61 7.61
C GLY A 315 -6.21 -16.93 7.19
N VAL A 316 -5.60 -17.93 7.82
CA VAL A 316 -4.22 -18.34 7.56
C VAL A 316 -4.21 -19.49 6.57
N TYR A 317 -3.46 -19.37 5.47
CA TYR A 317 -3.31 -20.43 4.46
C TYR A 317 -2.25 -21.48 4.82
N GLY A 318 -1.36 -21.17 5.77
CA GLY A 318 -0.17 -21.97 6.04
C GLY A 318 0.94 -21.76 5.01
N THR A 319 2.03 -22.49 5.18
CA THR A 319 3.21 -22.39 4.28
C THR A 319 3.45 -23.61 3.41
N VAL A 320 2.58 -24.62 3.47
CA VAL A 320 2.63 -25.81 2.60
C VAL A 320 2.56 -25.37 1.13
N GLY A 321 3.36 -25.99 0.26
CA GLY A 321 3.36 -25.70 -1.17
C GLY A 321 4.09 -24.39 -1.56
N ARG A 322 4.69 -23.68 -0.60
CA ARG A 322 5.42 -22.44 -0.89
C ARG A 322 6.86 -22.69 -1.30
N VAL A 323 7.30 -21.94 -2.31
CA VAL A 323 8.71 -21.94 -2.73
C VAL A 323 9.57 -21.25 -1.67
N CYS A 324 10.64 -21.92 -1.26
CA CYS A 324 11.60 -21.42 -0.28
C CYS A 324 13.00 -21.29 -0.87
N ASN A 325 13.86 -20.51 -0.20
CA ASN A 325 15.23 -20.27 -0.62
C ASN A 325 16.20 -21.13 0.22
N ILE A 326 16.78 -22.18 -0.38
CA ILE A 326 17.69 -23.08 0.36
C ILE A 326 18.99 -22.40 0.81
N THR A 327 19.43 -21.34 0.13
CA THR A 327 20.66 -20.62 0.46
C THR A 327 20.47 -19.53 1.52
N SER A 328 19.23 -19.13 1.79
CA SER A 328 18.93 -18.05 2.75
C SER A 328 18.79 -18.61 4.16
N GLN A 329 19.45 -17.93 5.11
CA GLN A 329 19.24 -18.13 6.55
C GLN A 329 18.19 -17.16 7.13
N SER A 330 17.58 -16.33 6.28
CA SER A 330 16.56 -15.36 6.69
C SER A 330 15.16 -15.97 6.59
N VAL A 331 14.13 -15.13 6.77
CA VAL A 331 12.71 -15.54 6.82
C VAL A 331 12.20 -16.22 5.54
N ASP A 332 12.87 -16.01 4.40
CA ASP A 332 12.62 -16.67 3.12
C ASP A 332 13.33 -18.02 2.97
N GLY A 333 14.21 -18.34 3.93
CA GLY A 333 14.93 -19.60 4.05
C GLY A 333 14.01 -20.79 4.28
N CYS A 334 14.36 -21.95 3.73
CA CYS A 334 13.53 -23.15 3.86
C CYS A 334 13.32 -23.58 5.31
N ASP A 335 14.30 -23.41 6.19
CA ASP A 335 14.19 -23.78 7.61
C ASP A 335 13.10 -22.96 8.33
N LEU A 336 13.06 -21.65 8.08
CA LEU A 336 12.13 -20.73 8.73
C LEU A 336 10.77 -20.66 8.02
N LEU A 337 10.74 -20.69 6.69
CA LEU A 337 9.51 -20.60 5.92
C LEU A 337 8.68 -21.88 6.00
N CYS A 338 9.34 -23.05 5.98
CA CYS A 338 8.67 -24.36 6.05
C CYS A 338 8.43 -24.83 7.50
N CYS A 339 8.77 -24.01 8.49
CA CYS A 339 8.48 -24.26 9.91
C CYS A 339 8.99 -25.62 10.41
N GLY A 340 10.17 -26.05 9.93
CA GLY A 340 10.78 -27.32 10.31
C GLY A 340 10.16 -28.58 9.70
N ARG A 341 9.13 -28.49 8.84
CA ARG A 341 8.50 -29.64 8.17
C ARG A 341 9.34 -30.26 7.04
N GLY A 342 10.44 -29.60 6.67
CA GLY A 342 11.25 -29.95 5.51
C GLY A 342 10.65 -29.42 4.20
N TYR A 343 11.28 -29.81 3.10
CA TYR A 343 10.94 -29.32 1.76
C TYR A 343 11.21 -30.40 0.70
N ASP A 344 10.46 -30.34 -0.40
CA ASP A 344 10.64 -31.18 -1.57
C ASP A 344 11.47 -30.45 -2.62
N ARG A 345 12.34 -31.21 -3.30
CA ARG A 345 13.18 -30.72 -4.39
C ARG A 345 12.59 -31.15 -5.72
N LYS A 346 12.31 -30.20 -6.60
CA LYS A 346 11.89 -30.43 -7.97
C LYS A 346 12.86 -29.79 -8.96
N VAL A 347 13.25 -30.52 -9.99
CA VAL A 347 14.07 -29.96 -11.08
C VAL A 347 13.13 -29.49 -12.19
N GLU A 348 13.16 -28.20 -12.50
CA GLU A 348 12.33 -27.59 -13.54
C GLU A 348 13.21 -27.02 -14.66
N VAL A 349 12.81 -27.27 -15.90
CA VAL A 349 13.44 -26.68 -17.08
C VAL A 349 12.63 -25.45 -17.47
N LYS A 350 13.19 -24.26 -17.25
CA LYS A 350 12.56 -22.99 -17.61
C LYS A 350 13.15 -22.46 -18.91
N GLU A 351 12.29 -22.11 -19.85
CA GLU A 351 12.69 -21.39 -21.07
C GLU A 351 12.87 -19.90 -20.72
N GLU A 352 14.05 -19.36 -20.99
CA GLU A 352 14.36 -17.93 -20.80
C GLU A 352 15.01 -17.34 -22.06
N MET A 353 14.79 -16.04 -22.27
CA MET A 353 15.46 -15.31 -23.34
C MET A 353 16.93 -15.12 -22.95
N CYS A 354 17.84 -15.56 -23.80
CA CYS A 354 19.27 -15.54 -23.59
C CYS A 354 19.99 -15.00 -24.84
N ASN A 355 21.29 -14.73 -24.73
CA ASN A 355 22.15 -14.33 -25.85
C ASN A 355 21.56 -13.17 -26.67
N CYS A 356 20.93 -12.21 -25.98
CA CYS A 356 20.27 -11.08 -26.61
C CYS A 356 21.29 -10.14 -27.28
N LYS A 357 21.09 -9.86 -28.56
CA LYS A 357 21.86 -8.90 -29.34
C LYS A 357 21.01 -7.68 -29.65
N PHE A 358 21.57 -6.51 -29.41
CA PHE A 358 20.96 -5.25 -29.82
C PHE A 358 21.42 -4.92 -31.24
N HIS A 359 20.46 -4.72 -32.13
CA HIS A 359 20.67 -4.23 -33.48
C HIS A 359 20.38 -2.74 -33.49
N PHE A 360 21.43 -1.95 -33.76
CA PHE A 360 21.30 -0.51 -33.96
C PHE A 360 20.24 -0.25 -35.05
N CYS A 361 19.24 0.58 -34.73
CA CYS A 361 17.85 0.57 -35.25
C CYS A 361 16.79 -0.07 -34.29
N CYS A 362 17.06 -0.06 -32.99
CA CYS A 362 16.07 -0.27 -31.91
C CYS A 362 15.46 -1.67 -31.80
N LYS A 363 16.10 -2.70 -32.34
CA LYS A 363 15.63 -4.09 -32.25
C LYS A 363 16.53 -4.90 -31.32
N VAL A 364 15.95 -5.64 -30.40
CA VAL A 364 16.64 -6.66 -29.60
C VAL A 364 16.22 -8.03 -30.11
N GLU A 365 17.18 -8.84 -30.55
CA GLU A 365 16.96 -10.22 -30.93
C GLU A 365 17.58 -11.14 -29.87
N CYS A 366 16.76 -12.01 -29.28
CA CYS A 366 17.19 -12.99 -28.28
C CYS A 366 16.94 -14.41 -28.78
N GLN A 367 17.74 -15.35 -28.30
CA GLN A 367 17.49 -16.77 -28.47
C GLN A 367 16.71 -17.31 -27.28
N LYS A 368 15.96 -18.40 -27.48
CA LYS A 368 15.31 -19.14 -26.40
C LYS A 368 16.28 -20.19 -25.86
N CYS A 369 16.72 -20.04 -24.61
CA CYS A 369 17.53 -21.04 -23.93
C CYS A 369 16.68 -21.81 -22.93
N LYS A 370 16.95 -23.12 -22.80
CA LYS A 370 16.43 -23.94 -21.71
C LYS A 370 17.42 -23.91 -20.56
N ARG A 371 16.99 -23.46 -19.39
CA ARG A 371 17.79 -23.47 -18.17
C ARG A 371 17.14 -24.37 -17.13
N THR A 372 17.90 -25.37 -16.69
CA THR A 372 17.52 -26.23 -15.58
C THR A 372 17.72 -25.49 -14.26
N ARG A 373 16.71 -25.45 -13.41
CA ARG A 373 16.76 -24.86 -12.08
C ARG A 373 16.13 -25.81 -11.07
N GLU A 374 16.69 -25.84 -9.86
CA GLU A 374 16.11 -26.55 -8.73
C GLU A 374 15.14 -25.62 -8.00
N VAL A 375 13.93 -26.12 -7.75
CA VAL A 375 12.87 -25.43 -6.99
C VAL A 375 12.61 -26.24 -5.73
N TYR A 376 12.61 -25.55 -4.61
CA TYR A 376 12.40 -26.12 -3.28
C TYR A 376 11.07 -25.66 -2.72
N THR A 377 10.21 -26.59 -2.33
CA THR A 377 8.84 -26.31 -1.91
C THR A 377 8.56 -26.89 -0.53
N CYS A 378 7.98 -26.10 0.36
CA CYS A 378 7.65 -26.55 1.71
C CYS A 378 6.61 -27.68 1.73
N ARG A 379 6.84 -28.67 2.60
CA ARG A 379 5.88 -29.75 2.88
C ARG A 379 4.71 -29.31 3.74
#